data_AF-A0A6A5Z499-F1
#
_entry.id   AF-A0A6A5Z499-F1
#
_cell.length_a   1.000
_cell.length_b   1.000
_cell.length_c   1.000
_cell.angle_alpha   90.00
_cell.angle_beta   90.00
_cell.angle_gamma   90.00
#
_symmetry.space_group_name_H-M   'P 1'
#
loop_
_entity.id
_entity.type
_entity.pdbx_description
1 polymer ?
#
loop_
_entity_poly.entity_id
_entity_poly.type
_entity_poly.pdbx_seq_one_letter_code
_entity_poly.pdbx_strand_id
1 'polypeptide(L)'
;MTSFRHNSHSQWVSRSQKHIVVTTNYRANIFGFPNARGLNQTNFGLQDQRAGVIRQQVSLPPTWRYQWAGNFTNISPLRWMGAYHYSDLYMFFSSYVIAPGTIPQLETDTSAAMQDYLYTFANDPYNGLTNGGYSQYLPLDGKGGQIARFGTSGKASQLVPGDDVEAVCHIPGAVYDTSP
;
A
#
# COMPACT_ATOMS: atom_id res chain seq x y z
N MET A 1 -30.89 5.21 -40.20
CA MET A 1 -30.23 6.11 -39.23
C MET A 1 -30.76 5.77 -37.84
N THR A 2 -29.94 5.17 -36.99
CA THR A 2 -30.33 4.74 -35.64
C THR A 2 -29.04 4.65 -34.83
N SER A 3 -28.66 5.72 -34.12
CA SER A 3 -28.91 5.94 -32.69
C SER A 3 -28.19 4.93 -31.79
N PHE A 4 -27.07 5.36 -31.19
CA PHE A 4 -26.36 4.64 -30.15
C PHE A 4 -27.17 4.68 -28.85
N ARG A 5 -27.64 3.50 -28.39
CA ARG A 5 -28.18 3.34 -27.04
C ARG A 5 -27.04 3.06 -26.06
N HIS A 6 -27.09 3.76 -24.95
CA HIS A 6 -26.32 3.52 -23.73
C HIS A 6 -26.63 2.10 -23.21
N ASN A 7 -25.77 1.13 -23.54
CA ASN A 7 -25.84 -0.22 -22.96
C ASN A 7 -24.87 -0.30 -21.79
N SER A 8 -25.40 -0.77 -20.66
CA SER A 8 -24.73 -0.93 -19.39
C SER A 8 -23.42 -1.70 -19.51
N HIS A 9 -22.38 -1.18 -18.85
CA HIS A 9 -21.01 -1.70 -18.81
C HIS A 9 -20.91 -3.21 -18.43
N SER A 10 -21.95 -3.80 -17.83
CA SER A 10 -21.97 -5.20 -17.40
C SER A 10 -21.98 -6.21 -18.55
N GLN A 11 -22.57 -5.89 -19.71
CA GLN A 11 -22.63 -6.86 -20.82
C GLN A 11 -21.32 -6.99 -21.59
N TRP A 12 -20.50 -5.93 -21.63
CA TRP A 12 -19.20 -5.96 -22.30
C TRP A 12 -18.17 -6.79 -21.51
N VAL A 13 -18.19 -6.66 -20.18
CA VAL A 13 -17.29 -7.40 -19.28
C VAL A 13 -17.48 -8.91 -19.40
N SER A 14 -18.74 -9.35 -19.50
CA SER A 14 -19.09 -10.77 -19.69
C SER A 14 -18.54 -11.35 -21.00
N ARG A 15 -18.50 -10.56 -22.09
CA ARG A 15 -18.16 -11.05 -23.44
C ARG A 15 -16.67 -11.26 -23.69
N SER A 16 -15.79 -10.47 -23.07
CA SER A 16 -14.36 -10.56 -23.37
C SER A 16 -13.65 -11.63 -22.53
N GLN A 17 -14.13 -11.92 -21.31
CA GLN A 17 -13.49 -12.79 -20.31
C GLN A 17 -11.98 -12.47 -20.08
N LYS A 18 -11.53 -11.27 -20.47
CA LYS A 18 -10.12 -10.83 -20.41
C LYS A 18 -9.91 -9.74 -19.35
N HIS A 19 -10.85 -9.61 -18.41
CA HIS A 19 -10.84 -8.53 -17.44
C HIS A 19 -10.66 -9.08 -16.03
N ILE A 20 -9.62 -8.61 -15.36
CA ILE A 20 -9.46 -8.77 -13.93
C ILE A 20 -10.33 -7.69 -13.27
N VAL A 21 -11.35 -8.10 -12.53
CA VAL A 21 -12.17 -7.19 -11.73
C VAL A 21 -11.61 -7.21 -10.30
N VAL A 22 -10.93 -6.13 -9.91
CA VAL A 22 -10.45 -5.93 -8.54
C VAL A 22 -11.48 -5.10 -7.79
N THR A 23 -12.19 -5.71 -6.84
CA THR A 23 -13.04 -4.98 -5.89
C THR A 23 -12.26 -4.75 -4.60
N THR A 24 -11.76 -3.53 -4.39
CA THR A 24 -11.14 -3.15 -3.12
C THR A 24 -12.22 -2.85 -2.08
N ASN A 25 -12.30 -3.70 -1.08
CA ASN A 25 -13.07 -3.45 0.14
C ASN A 25 -12.14 -2.78 1.16
N TYR A 26 -12.43 -1.52 1.54
CA TYR A 26 -11.66 -0.81 2.57
C TYR A 26 -12.50 -0.67 3.83
N ARG A 27 -11.88 -0.89 5.00
CA ARG A 27 -12.44 -0.54 6.30
C ARG A 27 -11.67 0.67 6.81
N ALA A 28 -12.29 1.85 6.71
CA ALA A 28 -11.69 3.10 7.15
C ALA A 28 -11.65 3.20 8.68
N ASN A 29 -10.52 3.66 9.22
CA ASN A 29 -10.41 4.40 10.49
C ASN A 29 -9.15 5.26 10.43
N ILE A 30 -9.27 6.52 10.87
CA ILE A 30 -8.58 7.71 10.36
C ILE A 30 -7.06 7.82 10.62
N PHE A 31 -6.37 6.75 10.98
CA PHE A 31 -4.93 6.78 11.25
C PHE A 31 -4.28 5.41 11.06
N GLY A 32 -3.23 5.28 10.24
CA GLY A 32 -2.40 4.06 10.17
C GLY A 32 -1.48 3.94 11.38
N PHE A 33 -0.82 5.05 11.73
CA PHE A 33 -0.07 5.25 12.97
C PHE A 33 -0.59 6.53 13.65
N PRO A 34 -1.73 6.48 14.37
CA PRO A 34 -2.22 7.66 15.06
C PRO A 34 -1.20 8.12 16.09
N ASN A 35 -0.53 9.24 15.83
CA ASN A 35 -0.06 10.10 16.91
C ASN A 35 -1.24 10.94 17.45
N ALA A 36 -2.40 10.29 17.65
CA ALA A 36 -3.60 10.93 18.12
C ALA A 36 -3.52 11.03 19.65
N ARG A 37 -3.47 12.26 20.15
CA ARG A 37 -3.33 12.63 21.57
C ARG A 37 -4.31 11.93 22.54
N GLY A 38 -5.37 11.31 22.03
CA GLY A 38 -6.42 10.63 22.81
C GLY A 38 -6.39 9.09 22.77
N LEU A 39 -5.39 8.46 22.15
CA LEU A 39 -5.27 7.00 22.13
C LEU A 39 -4.14 6.54 23.05
N ASN A 40 -4.48 5.82 24.12
CA ASN A 40 -3.48 5.29 25.07
C ASN A 40 -2.79 4.02 24.56
N GLN A 41 -3.47 3.20 23.74
CA GLN A 41 -2.96 1.93 23.17
C GLN A 41 -3.85 1.47 21.98
N THR A 42 -3.70 2.05 20.78
CA THR A 42 -4.25 1.47 19.54
C THR A 42 -3.59 2.06 18.30
N ASN A 43 -2.36 1.63 18.04
CA ASN A 43 -1.67 1.92 16.79
C ASN A 43 -2.03 0.81 15.78
N PHE A 44 -2.67 1.16 14.66
CA PHE A 44 -3.11 0.17 13.66
C PHE A 44 -1.92 -0.57 13.03
N GLY A 45 -0.77 0.10 12.91
CA GLY A 45 0.49 -0.55 12.52
C GLY A 45 0.92 -1.71 13.43
N LEU A 46 0.60 -1.66 14.74
CA LEU A 46 0.83 -2.79 15.66
C LEU A 46 -0.09 -3.97 15.36
N GLN A 47 -1.34 -3.71 14.98
CA GLN A 47 -2.29 -4.78 14.66
C GLN A 47 -1.92 -5.46 13.35
N ASP A 48 -1.50 -4.68 12.34
CA ASP A 48 -1.02 -5.20 11.07
C ASP A 48 0.25 -6.03 11.27
N GLN A 49 1.17 -5.57 12.13
CA GLN A 49 2.38 -6.31 12.48
C GLN A 49 2.08 -7.61 13.21
N ARG A 50 1.20 -7.57 14.20
CA ARG A 50 0.75 -8.76 14.91
C ARG A 50 0.07 -9.76 13.97
N ALA A 51 -0.75 -9.30 13.03
CA ALA A 51 -1.38 -10.16 12.04
C ALA A 51 -0.34 -10.84 11.15
N GLY A 52 0.68 -10.11 10.70
CA GLY A 52 1.80 -10.66 9.94
C GLY A 52 2.57 -11.75 10.71
N VAL A 53 2.90 -11.49 11.98
CA VAL A 53 3.57 -12.46 12.86
C VAL A 53 2.72 -13.72 13.02
N ILE A 54 1.43 -13.59 13.33
CA ILE A 54 0.53 -14.74 13.50
C ILE A 54 0.46 -15.56 12.22
N ARG A 55 0.34 -14.91 11.05
CA ARG A 55 0.29 -15.61 9.76
C ARG A 55 1.54 -16.45 9.50
N GLN A 56 2.73 -15.93 9.82
CA GLN A 56 3.97 -16.71 9.73
C GLN A 56 3.97 -17.88 10.71
N GLN A 57 3.61 -17.67 11.97
CA GLN A 57 3.65 -18.69 13.02
C GLN A 57 2.73 -19.89 12.76
N VAL A 58 1.57 -19.65 12.15
CA VAL A 58 0.61 -20.71 11.81
C VAL A 58 0.74 -21.18 10.36
N SER A 59 1.86 -20.86 9.70
CA SER A 59 2.18 -21.30 8.33
C SER A 59 1.06 -21.03 7.32
N LEU A 60 0.40 -19.86 7.43
CA LEU A 60 -0.58 -19.43 6.44
C LEU A 60 0.11 -19.12 5.10
N PRO A 61 -0.67 -19.02 3.99
CA PRO A 61 -0.12 -18.66 2.69
C PRO A 61 0.77 -17.40 2.74
N PRO A 62 1.73 -17.30 1.80
CA PRO A 62 2.68 -16.20 1.75
C PRO A 62 2.02 -14.83 1.93
N THR A 63 2.72 -13.97 2.66
CA THR A 63 2.27 -12.61 2.96
C THR A 63 3.27 -11.63 2.37
N TRP A 64 2.78 -10.53 1.80
CA TRP A 64 3.61 -9.40 1.40
C TRP A 64 3.09 -8.17 2.13
N ARG A 65 4.01 -7.29 2.50
CA ARG A 65 3.71 -6.09 3.26
C ARG A 65 4.21 -4.84 2.55
N TYR A 66 3.48 -3.74 2.65
CA TYR A 66 3.98 -2.47 2.16
C TYR A 66 3.83 -1.38 3.20
N GLN A 67 4.64 -0.34 3.04
CA GLN A 67 4.52 0.93 3.71
C GLN A 67 4.28 2.01 2.65
N TRP A 68 3.19 2.75 2.81
CA TRP A 68 2.98 4.00 2.10
C TRP A 68 3.76 5.11 2.80
N ALA A 69 4.72 5.72 2.09
CA ALA A 69 5.55 6.82 2.61
C ALA A 69 5.51 8.06 1.71
N GLY A 70 4.61 8.10 0.73
CA GLY A 70 4.50 9.21 -0.23
C GLY A 70 4.05 10.52 0.42
N ASN A 71 4.89 11.56 0.33
CA ASN A 71 4.59 12.90 0.81
C ASN A 71 4.28 13.84 -0.36
N PHE A 72 3.09 13.69 -0.94
CA PHE A 72 2.62 14.47 -2.07
C PHE A 72 1.56 15.47 -1.60
N THR A 73 1.88 16.78 -1.68
CA THR A 73 1.03 17.84 -1.11
C THR A 73 -0.30 18.01 -1.85
N ASN A 74 -0.35 17.74 -3.15
CA ASN A 74 -1.54 17.85 -4.00
C ASN A 74 -2.65 16.85 -3.62
N ILE A 75 -2.28 15.64 -3.18
CA ILE A 75 -3.25 14.65 -2.72
C ILE A 75 -3.54 14.75 -1.23
N SER A 76 -2.76 15.51 -0.46
CA SER A 76 -2.89 15.66 1.00
C SER A 76 -3.77 16.85 1.40
N PRO A 77 -4.74 16.70 2.34
CA PRO A 77 -5.61 17.80 2.73
C PRO A 77 -4.88 19.02 3.29
N LEU A 78 -3.75 18.78 3.98
CA LEU A 78 -2.88 19.83 4.52
C LEU A 78 -1.42 19.44 4.30
N ARG A 79 -0.60 20.41 3.88
CA ARG A 79 0.83 20.20 3.51
C ARG A 79 1.70 19.48 4.53
N TRP A 80 1.30 19.48 5.81
CA TRP A 80 2.06 18.89 6.91
C TRP A 80 1.62 17.48 7.28
N MET A 81 0.55 16.96 6.65
CA MET A 81 0.03 15.62 6.97
C MET A 81 0.84 14.49 6.32
N GLY A 82 1.72 14.80 5.37
CA GLY A 82 2.59 13.80 4.74
C GLY A 82 1.82 12.71 4.01
N ALA A 83 2.28 11.47 4.20
CA ALA A 83 1.62 10.23 3.80
C ALA A 83 0.33 10.01 4.61
N TYR A 84 -0.69 10.83 4.33
CA TYR A 84 -1.92 10.86 5.11
C TYR A 84 -2.78 9.63 4.80
N HIS A 85 -3.54 9.19 5.81
CA HIS A 85 -4.48 8.08 5.66
C HIS A 85 -5.43 8.31 4.47
N TYR A 86 -5.48 7.37 3.51
CA TYR A 86 -6.22 7.39 2.23
C TYR A 86 -5.38 7.78 0.99
N SER A 87 -4.25 8.49 1.14
CA SER A 87 -3.48 8.96 -0.05
C SER A 87 -3.02 7.84 -0.99
N ASP A 88 -2.70 6.68 -0.43
CA ASP A 88 -2.26 5.49 -1.16
C ASP A 88 -3.29 4.98 -2.17
N LEU A 89 -4.59 5.21 -1.93
CA LEU A 89 -5.64 4.82 -2.86
C LEU A 89 -5.57 5.59 -4.18
N TYR A 90 -5.13 6.85 -4.15
CA TYR A 90 -4.90 7.60 -5.39
C TYR A 90 -3.87 6.91 -6.28
N MET A 91 -2.89 6.25 -5.67
CA MET A 91 -1.82 5.56 -6.38
C MET A 91 -2.32 4.24 -6.98
N PHE A 92 -3.09 3.44 -6.24
CA PHE A 92 -3.63 2.16 -6.74
C PHE A 92 -4.64 2.34 -7.88
N PHE A 93 -5.41 3.43 -7.87
CA PHE A 93 -6.46 3.68 -8.87
C PHE A 93 -6.07 4.69 -9.94
N SER A 94 -4.82 5.16 -9.94
CA SER A 94 -4.36 6.24 -10.81
C SER A 94 -5.24 7.50 -10.74
N SER A 95 -5.99 7.69 -9.66
CA SER A 95 -6.94 8.80 -9.52
C SER A 95 -6.28 10.09 -9.06
N TYR A 96 -4.97 10.08 -8.77
CA TYR A 96 -4.19 11.29 -8.43
C TYR A 96 -4.29 12.40 -9.47
N VAL A 97 -4.60 12.06 -10.72
CA VAL A 97 -4.78 13.03 -11.83
C VAL A 97 -5.95 13.99 -11.62
N ILE A 98 -6.90 13.66 -10.75
CA ILE A 98 -8.03 14.55 -10.40
C ILE A 98 -7.67 15.49 -9.24
N ALA A 99 -6.54 15.27 -8.58
CA ALA A 99 -6.09 16.11 -7.48
C ALA A 99 -5.63 17.47 -8.01
N PRO A 100 -5.93 18.57 -7.30
CA PRO A 100 -5.53 19.89 -7.73
C PRO A 100 -4.01 20.08 -7.55
N GLY A 101 -3.39 20.86 -8.44
CA GLY A 101 -1.99 21.27 -8.32
C GLY A 101 -1.05 20.54 -9.27
N THR A 102 0.25 20.65 -9.01
CA THR A 102 1.30 20.01 -9.80
C THR A 102 1.50 18.58 -9.33
N ILE A 103 1.53 17.66 -10.29
CA ILE A 103 1.83 16.24 -10.07
C ILE A 103 3.33 16.03 -10.35
N PRO A 104 4.15 15.71 -9.33
CA PRO A 104 5.56 15.41 -9.54
C PRO A 104 5.75 14.08 -10.27
N GLN A 105 6.84 13.94 -11.04
CA GLN A 105 7.15 12.67 -11.72
C GLN A 105 7.21 11.48 -10.75
N LEU A 106 7.76 11.70 -9.55
CA LEU A 106 7.81 10.68 -8.51
C LEU A 106 6.40 10.16 -8.14
N GLU A 107 5.37 11.01 -8.13
CA GLU A 107 3.99 10.59 -7.85
C GLU A 107 3.45 9.69 -8.95
N THR A 108 3.66 10.07 -10.22
CA THR A 108 3.31 9.24 -11.39
C THR A 108 4.02 7.90 -11.37
N ASP A 109 5.34 7.88 -11.13
CA ASP A 109 6.14 6.66 -11.09
C ASP A 109 5.72 5.77 -9.91
N THR A 110 5.38 6.37 -8.77
CA THR A 110 4.89 5.64 -7.59
C THR A 110 3.55 4.98 -7.87
N SER A 111 2.62 5.69 -8.52
CA SER A 111 1.33 5.11 -8.93
C SER A 111 1.50 3.95 -9.91
N ALA A 112 2.42 4.07 -10.88
CA ALA A 112 2.73 2.97 -11.80
C ALA A 112 3.29 1.76 -11.03
N ALA A 113 4.27 1.98 -10.14
CA ALA A 113 4.87 0.90 -9.34
C ALA A 113 3.84 0.20 -8.43
N MET A 114 2.95 0.93 -7.77
CA MET A 114 1.92 0.32 -6.91
C MET A 114 0.90 -0.49 -7.71
N GLN A 115 0.52 -0.02 -8.91
CA GLN A 115 -0.35 -0.77 -9.83
C GLN A 115 0.33 -2.05 -10.35
N ASP A 116 1.62 -1.97 -10.70
CA ASP A 116 2.39 -3.14 -11.14
C ASP A 116 2.47 -4.20 -10.04
N TYR A 117 2.78 -3.80 -8.80
CA TYR A 117 2.81 -4.74 -7.67
C TYR A 117 1.43 -5.38 -7.42
N LEU A 118 0.35 -4.59 -7.49
CA LEU A 118 -1.01 -5.10 -7.35
C LEU A 118 -1.37 -6.08 -8.47
N TYR A 119 -1.04 -5.75 -9.72
CA TYR A 119 -1.26 -6.62 -10.87
C TYR A 119 -0.48 -7.93 -10.74
N THR A 120 0.82 -7.84 -10.43
CA THR A 120 1.70 -9.00 -10.25
C THR A 120 1.18 -9.92 -9.16
N PHE A 121 0.73 -9.37 -8.01
CA PHE A 121 0.13 -10.16 -6.94
C PHE A 121 -1.22 -10.77 -7.35
N ALA A 122 -2.08 -10.01 -8.02
CA ALA A 122 -3.39 -10.52 -8.46
C ALA A 122 -3.26 -11.63 -9.51
N ASN A 123 -2.22 -11.57 -10.35
CA ASN A 123 -1.95 -12.56 -11.39
C ASN A 123 -1.33 -13.85 -10.81
N ASP A 124 -0.39 -13.73 -9.87
CA ASP A 124 0.18 -14.86 -9.12
C ASP A 124 0.43 -14.47 -7.65
N PRO A 125 -0.51 -14.80 -6.74
CA PRO A 125 -0.44 -14.41 -5.34
C PRO A 125 0.51 -15.29 -4.52
N TYR A 126 1.18 -16.27 -5.12
CA TYR A 126 2.14 -17.15 -4.43
C TYR A 126 3.57 -16.82 -4.81
N ASN A 127 3.84 -16.56 -6.10
CA ASN A 127 5.20 -16.38 -6.60
C ASN A 127 5.40 -15.09 -7.40
N GLY A 128 4.34 -14.39 -7.81
CA GLY A 128 4.46 -13.26 -8.74
C GLY A 128 5.43 -12.19 -8.25
N LEU A 129 5.25 -11.74 -7.00
CA LEU A 129 6.10 -10.73 -6.38
C LEU A 129 7.52 -11.26 -6.10
N THR A 130 7.64 -12.52 -5.66
CA THR A 130 8.95 -13.15 -5.42
C THR A 130 9.78 -13.27 -6.70
N ASN A 131 9.14 -13.63 -7.81
CA ASN A 131 9.78 -13.70 -9.14
C ASN A 131 10.22 -12.30 -9.63
N GLY A 132 9.51 -11.25 -9.20
CA GLY A 132 9.88 -9.85 -9.41
C GLY A 132 10.92 -9.31 -8.43
N GLY A 133 11.51 -10.15 -7.57
CA GLY A 133 12.53 -9.76 -6.59
C GLY A 133 11.98 -9.28 -5.24
N TYR A 134 10.66 -9.29 -5.04
CA TYR A 134 10.04 -8.94 -3.76
C TYR A 134 9.66 -10.21 -2.97
N SER A 135 10.57 -10.64 -2.10
CA SER A 135 10.38 -11.83 -1.26
C SER A 135 9.23 -11.69 -0.26
N GLN A 136 8.68 -12.84 0.14
CA GLN A 136 7.67 -12.94 1.19
C GLN A 136 8.09 -12.19 2.47
N TYR A 137 7.11 -11.52 3.08
CA TYR A 137 7.20 -10.92 4.40
C TYR A 137 7.29 -12.01 5.48
N LEU A 138 8.47 -12.10 6.10
CA LEU A 138 8.81 -13.04 7.17
C LEU A 138 9.25 -12.25 8.42
N PRO A 139 8.31 -11.69 9.20
CA PRO A 139 8.61 -10.81 10.34
C PRO A 139 9.46 -11.42 11.45
N LEU A 140 9.52 -12.75 11.55
CA LEU A 140 10.34 -13.44 12.55
C LEU A 140 11.80 -13.66 12.08
N ASP A 141 12.11 -13.30 10.84
CA ASP A 141 13.41 -13.58 10.21
C ASP A 141 14.27 -12.31 10.17
N GLY A 142 15.51 -12.42 10.66
CA GLY A 142 16.52 -11.37 10.53
C GLY A 142 16.09 -10.03 11.13
N LYS A 143 15.95 -9.01 10.27
CA LYS A 143 15.55 -7.63 10.61
C LYS A 143 14.08 -7.34 10.31
N GLY A 144 13.18 -8.22 10.74
CA GLY A 144 11.74 -8.09 10.53
C GLY A 144 11.25 -8.42 9.12
N GLY A 145 12.01 -9.22 8.35
CA GLY A 145 11.69 -9.53 6.95
C GLY A 145 11.87 -8.34 5.99
N GLN A 146 11.24 -8.41 4.81
CA GLN A 146 11.28 -7.33 3.80
C GLN A 146 9.90 -6.69 3.61
N ILE A 147 9.88 -5.37 3.45
CA ILE A 147 8.69 -4.57 3.20
C ILE A 147 8.93 -3.67 1.99
N ALA A 148 7.93 -3.54 1.11
CA ALA A 148 7.96 -2.57 0.03
C ALA A 148 7.58 -1.17 0.57
N ARG A 149 8.47 -0.20 0.49
CA ARG A 149 8.21 1.21 0.82
C ARG A 149 8.02 2.01 -0.46
N PHE A 150 6.92 2.76 -0.56
CA PHE A 150 6.55 3.50 -1.76
C PHE A 150 6.62 5.02 -1.58
N GLY A 151 7.06 5.73 -2.62
CA GLY A 151 6.89 7.18 -2.78
C GLY A 151 7.79 8.11 -1.97
N THR A 152 8.87 7.59 -1.37
CA THR A 152 9.81 8.40 -0.56
C THR A 152 11.25 8.29 -1.06
N SER A 153 12.13 9.17 -0.57
CA SER A 153 13.57 9.21 -0.88
C SER A 153 13.88 9.27 -2.39
N GLY A 154 13.01 9.89 -3.18
CA GLY A 154 13.17 9.98 -4.64
C GLY A 154 12.92 8.66 -5.39
N LYS A 155 12.36 7.63 -4.73
CA LYS A 155 12.10 6.32 -5.33
C LYS A 155 10.62 5.99 -5.31
N ALA A 156 10.12 5.53 -6.47
CA ALA A 156 8.76 5.03 -6.58
C ALA A 156 8.50 3.85 -5.65
N SER A 157 9.44 2.90 -5.60
CA SER A 157 9.45 1.77 -4.68
C SER A 157 10.86 1.42 -4.24
N GLN A 158 10.98 0.87 -3.03
CA GLN A 158 12.21 0.28 -2.51
C GLN A 158 11.87 -0.82 -1.51
N LEU A 159 12.71 -1.86 -1.44
CA LEU A 159 12.60 -2.88 -0.39
C LEU A 159 13.45 -2.44 0.81
N VAL A 160 12.84 -2.48 1.99
CA VAL A 160 13.48 -2.13 3.26
C VAL A 160 13.30 -3.27 4.27
N PRO A 161 14.21 -3.42 5.24
CA PRO A 161 13.98 -4.26 6.41
C PRO A 161 12.68 -3.89 7.13
N GLY A 162 11.96 -4.88 7.66
CA GLY A 162 10.74 -4.62 8.44
C GLY A 162 11.00 -3.79 9.69
N ASP A 163 12.17 -3.95 10.31
CA ASP A 163 12.56 -3.18 11.49
C ASP A 163 12.66 -1.67 11.20
N ASP A 164 12.96 -1.26 9.96
CA ASP A 164 12.98 0.15 9.56
C ASP A 164 11.58 0.79 9.61
N VAL A 165 10.52 -0.01 9.73
CA VAL A 165 9.12 0.42 9.77
C VAL A 165 8.48 0.10 11.11
N GLU A 166 8.86 -1.03 11.72
CA GLU A 166 8.08 -1.69 12.76
C GLU A 166 8.90 -2.07 13.99
N ALA A 167 10.17 -1.66 14.08
CA ALA A 167 10.99 -1.89 15.26
C ALA A 167 10.26 -1.44 16.54
N VAL A 168 9.55 -0.30 16.49
CA VAL A 168 8.76 0.21 17.63
C VAL A 168 7.67 -0.74 18.12
N CYS A 169 7.26 -1.68 17.29
CA CYS A 169 6.24 -2.65 17.63
C CYS A 169 6.76 -3.77 18.54
N HIS A 170 8.07 -4.04 18.53
CA HIS A 170 8.61 -5.27 19.11
C HIS A 170 10.04 -5.17 19.67
N ILE A 171 10.78 -4.10 19.41
CA ILE A 171 12.12 -3.84 19.93
C ILE A 171 12.02 -2.83 21.08
N PRO A 172 12.32 -3.23 22.33
CA PRO A 172 12.32 -2.32 23.46
C PRO A 172 13.24 -1.11 23.23
N GLY A 173 12.71 0.10 23.44
CA GLY A 173 13.47 1.34 23.28
C GLY A 173 13.63 1.82 21.83
N ALA A 174 13.09 1.12 20.84
CA ALA A 174 13.02 1.64 19.47
C ALA A 174 12.12 2.88 19.42
N VAL A 175 12.55 3.88 18.65
CA VAL A 175 11.82 5.15 18.45
C VAL A 175 11.22 5.14 17.05
N TYR A 176 9.98 5.62 16.94
CA TYR A 176 9.31 5.69 15.64
C TYR A 176 9.89 6.87 14.88
N ASP A 177 10.50 6.62 13.73
CA ASP A 177 10.89 7.69 12.82
C ASP A 177 9.67 8.15 12.03
N THR A 178 9.20 9.37 12.33
CA THR A 178 8.11 10.02 11.60
C THR A 178 8.60 10.72 10.33
N SER A 179 9.91 10.71 10.07
CA SER A 179 10.53 11.36 8.91
C SER A 179 10.39 10.47 7.67
N PRO A 180 9.99 11.02 6.51
CA PRO A 180 10.01 10.29 5.25
C PRO A 180 11.43 10.02 4.73
#